data_AF-A0A0C2RYB7-F1
#
_entry.id   AF-A0A0C2RYB7-F1
#
_cell.length_a   1.000
_cell.length_b   1.000
_cell.length_c   1.000
_cell.angle_alpha   90.00
_cell.angle_beta   90.00
_cell.angle_gamma   90.00
#
_symmetry.space_group_name_H-M   'P 1'
#
loop_
_entity.id
_entity.type
_entity.pdbx_description
1 polymer ?
#
loop_
_entity_poly.entity_id
_entity_poly.type
_entity_poly.pdbx_seq_one_letter_code
_entity_poly.pdbx_strand_id
1 'polypeptide(L)' 'MNLGFGEILIILVVALLVFGPKKLPQLGRAAGQTLHEFKKGMKNVMNDEEDDDPNKKKPVQ' A
#
# COMPACT_ATOMS: atom_id res chain seq x y z
N MET A 1 2.59 -14.97 26.72
CA MET A 1 3.58 -15.38 25.71
C MET A 1 3.47 -14.36 24.58
N ASN A 2 4.44 -13.47 24.46
CA ASN A 2 4.45 -12.49 23.37
C ASN A 2 5.25 -13.12 22.24
N LEU A 3 4.64 -13.21 21.06
CA LEU A 3 5.36 -13.51 19.82
C LEU A 3 6.45 -12.46 19.64
N GLY A 4 7.66 -12.84 20.04
CA GLY A 4 8.81 -11.96 19.99
C GLY A 4 9.29 -11.80 18.55
N PHE A 5 10.06 -10.74 18.31
CA PHE A 5 10.70 -10.51 17.02
C PHE A 5 11.49 -11.75 16.53
N GLY A 6 12.09 -12.53 17.44
CA GLY A 6 12.80 -13.76 17.12
C GLY A 6 11.93 -14.88 16.54
N GLU A 7 10.71 -15.08 17.06
CA GLU A 7 9.79 -16.12 16.56
C GLU A 7 9.29 -15.76 15.16
N ILE A 8 8.94 -14.49 14.95
CA ILE A 8 8.56 -13.97 13.63
C ILE A 8 9.69 -14.17 12.62
N LEU A 9 10.95 -13.93 13.02
CA LEU A 9 12.10 -14.07 12.15
C LEU A 9 12.35 -15.52 11.74
N ILE A 10 12.15 -16.49 12.65
CA ILE A 10 12.23 -17.92 12.34
C ILE A 10 11.16 -18.33 11.32
N ILE A 11 9.90 -17.91 11.54
CA ILE A 11 8.80 -18.17 10.61
C ILE A 11 9.11 -17.57 9.24
N LEU A 12 9.63 -16.35 9.21
CA LEU A 12 10.03 -15.67 7.98
C LEU A 12 11.12 -16.48 7.24
N VAL A 13 12.14 -16.98 7.94
CA VAL A 13 13.20 -17.80 7.34
C VAL A 13 12.62 -19.09 6.73
N VAL A 14 11.75 -19.80 7.45
CA VAL A 14 11.10 -21.01 6.91
C VAL A 14 10.24 -20.67 5.69
N ALA A 15 9.45 -19.60 5.75
CA ALA A 15 8.65 -19.14 4.62
C ALA A 15 9.53 -18.75 3.41
N LEU A 16 10.69 -18.11 3.64
CA LEU A 16 11.66 -17.76 2.62
C LEU A 16 12.31 -19.00 1.99
N LEU A 17 12.49 -20.10 2.72
CA LEU A 17 12.98 -21.36 2.15
C LEU A 17 11.94 -22.03 1.25
N VAL A 18 10.66 -22.00 1.64
CA VAL A 18 9.56 -22.59 0.86
C VAL A 18 9.22 -21.76 -0.38
N PHE A 19 9.02 -20.45 -0.20
CA PHE A 19 8.61 -19.55 -1.27
C PHE A 19 9.81 -18.94 -2.03
N GLY A 20 10.98 -18.85 -1.41
CA GLY A 20 12.15 -18.18 -1.98
C GLY A 20 12.18 -16.66 -1.69
N PRO A 21 13.37 -16.09 -1.39
CA PRO A 21 13.50 -14.67 -1.03
C PRO A 21 13.17 -13.70 -2.16
N LYS A 22 13.15 -14.18 -3.41
CA LYS A 22 12.78 -13.38 -4.58
C LYS A 22 11.27 -13.28 -4.79
N LYS A 23 10.48 -14.27 -4.31
CA LYS A 23 9.03 -14.29 -4.54
C LYS A 23 8.27 -13.32 -3.64
N LEU A 24 8.64 -13.20 -2.37
CA LEU A 24 8.01 -12.22 -1.46
C LEU A 24 8.07 -10.77 -1.97
N PRO A 25 9.23 -10.21 -2.38
CA PRO A 25 9.28 -8.85 -2.91
C PRO A 25 8.59 -8.73 -4.28
N GLN A 26 8.57 -9.80 -5.09
CA GLN A 26 7.86 -9.79 -6.37
C GLN A 26 6.35 -9.72 -6.17
N LEU A 27 5.80 -10.52 -5.23
CA LEU A 27 4.39 -10.48 -4.84
C LEU A 27 4.04 -9.13 -4.21
N GLY A 28 4.89 -8.60 -3.32
CA GLY A 28 4.69 -7.29 -2.71
C GLY A 28 4.69 -6.14 -3.73
N ARG A 29 5.55 -6.20 -4.76
CA ARG A 29 5.54 -5.23 -5.86
C ARG A 29 4.25 -5.30 -6.67
N ALA A 30 3.84 -6.51 -7.07
CA ALA A 30 2.60 -6.69 -7.83
C ALA A 30 1.37 -6.22 -7.04
N ALA A 31 1.22 -6.66 -5.79
CA ALA A 31 0.14 -6.25 -4.90
C ALA A 31 0.20 -4.74 -4.61
N GLY A 32 1.39 -4.19 -4.39
CA GLY A 32 1.60 -2.76 -4.14
C GLY A 32 1.22 -1.89 -5.33
N GLN A 33 1.48 -2.35 -6.56
CA GLN A 33 1.07 -1.66 -7.77
C GLN A 33 -0.46 -1.63 -7.90
N THR A 34 -1.13 -2.77 -7.66
CA THR A 34 -2.60 -2.84 -7.61
C THR A 34 -3.17 -1.94 -6.53
N LEU A 35 -2.60 -1.96 -5.31
CA LEU A 35 -3.08 -1.14 -4.20
C LEU A 35 -2.84 0.37 -4.45
N HIS A 36 -1.75 0.72 -5.15
CA HIS A 36 -1.45 2.09 -5.56
C HIS A 36 -2.49 2.61 -6.56
N GLU A 37 -2.80 1.82 -7.59
CA GLU A 37 -3.83 2.18 -8.57
C GLU A 37 -5.23 2.22 -7.94
N PHE A 38 -5.54 1.28 -7.05
CA PHE A 38 -6.79 1.29 -6.29
C PHE A 38 -6.92 2.54 -5.43
N LYS A 39 -5.84 2.92 -4.71
CA LYS A 39 -5.81 4.17 -3.93
C LYS A 39 -6.00 5.40 -4.80
N LYS A 40 -5.38 5.44 -5.99
CA LYS A 40 -5.51 6.56 -6.93
C LYS A 40 -6.94 6.66 -7.47
N GLY A 41 -7.53 5.54 -7.89
CA GLY A 41 -8.92 5.49 -8.34
C GLY A 41 -9.90 5.91 -7.26
N MET A 42 -9.74 5.38 -6.04
CA MET A 42 -10.56 5.75 -4.89
C MET A 42 -10.41 7.24 -4.52
N LYS A 43 -9.20 7.80 -4.60
CA LYS A 43 -8.99 9.24 -4.36
C LYS A 43 -9.73 10.10 -5.39
N ASN A 44 -9.73 9.71 -6.66
CA ASN A 44 -10.45 10.44 -7.70
C ASN A 44 -11.97 10.38 -7.46
N VAL A 45 -12.51 9.21 -7.09
CA VAL A 45 -13.93 9.05 -6.75
C VAL A 45 -14.31 9.87 -5.51
N MET A 46 -13.47 9.88 -4.47
CA MET A 46 -13.72 10.66 -3.26
C MET A 46 -13.52 12.17 -3.45
N ASN A 47 -12.65 12.61 -4.38
CA ASN A 47 -12.48 14.04 -4.66
C ASN A 47 -13.54 14.57 -5.64
N ASP A 48 -14.10 13.74 -6.52
CA ASP A 48 -15.27 14.11 -7.34
C ASP A 48 -16.53 14.41 -6.48
N GLU A 49 -16.54 14.00 -5.21
CA GLU A 49 -17.58 14.38 -4.22
C GLU A 49 -17.22 15.64 -3.41
N GLU A 50 -15.97 16.13 -3.45
CA GLU A 50 -15.48 17.30 -2.69
C GLU A 50 -15.15 18.53 -3.56
N ASP A 51 -15.12 18.41 -4.89
CA ASP A 51 -14.76 19.48 -5.83
C ASP A 51 -15.98 20.27 -6.40
N ASP A 52 -17.09 20.36 -5.64
CA ASP A 52 -18.19 21.33 -5.90
C ASP A 52 -18.08 22.60 -5.00
N ASP A 53 -16.85 22.97 -4.60
CA ASP A 53 -16.55 24.32 -4.10
C ASP A 53 -15.66 25.08 -5.11
N PRO A 54 -16.26 25.94 -5.97
CA PRO A 54 -15.52 26.71 -6.98
C PRO A 54 -14.62 27.82 -6.40
N ASN A 55 -14.44 27.94 -5.08
CA ASN A 55 -13.81 29.10 -4.45
C ASN A 55 -12.35 28.91 -4.00
N LYS A 56 -11.71 27.75 -4.23
CA LYS A 56 -10.34 27.48 -3.71
C LYS A 56 -9.18 27.70 -4.71
N LYS A 57 -9.36 28.47 -5.78
CA LYS A 57 -8.26 28.85 -6.69
C LYS A 57 -8.34 30.29 -7.20
N LYS A 58 -8.16 31.29 -6.34
CA LYS A 58 -7.61 32.59 -6.74
C LYS A 58 -6.78 33.19 -5.58
N PRO A 59 -5.44 33.20 -5.65
CA PRO A 59 -4.69 34.22 -4.92
C PRO A 59 -5.05 35.55 -5.57
N VAL A 60 -5.75 36.38 -4.81
CA VAL A 60 -6.05 37.77 -5.14
C VAL A 60 -4.69 38.47 -5.32
N GLN A 61 -4.38 38.85 -6.55
CA GLN A 61 -3.37 39.87 -6.85
C GLN A 61 -4.03 41.24 -6.82
#